data_AF-A0A6C1U050-F1
#
_entry.id   AF-A0A6C1U050-F1
#
_cell.length_a   1.000
_cell.length_b   1.000
_cell.length_c   1.000
_cell.angle_alpha   90.00
_cell.angle_beta   90.00
_cell.angle_gamma   90.00
#
_symmetry.space_group_name_H-M   'P 1'
#
loop_
_entity.id
_entity.type
_entity.pdbx_description
1 polymer ?
#
loop_
_entity_poly.entity_id
_entity_poly.type
_entity_poly.pdbx_seq_one_letter_code
_entity_poly.pdbx_strand_id
1 'polypeptide(L)'
;MSTSFPGKTAPTAQKLRGGYYTPEPIARFIADWVCEAGVHTLEPSAGDGAILKFLAERSRPIGIEIDPDEAALARRNSNIDVLNSDFFDWFVPSQYSTFDGVAGNPPYIRFGNWPIKEREKALNFMSLSGLTPSRLTNAWLPFVVAAIQAVKEEGRIGLVLPAELLQVGYAKELRAFLEQSCSQINLVSFRQLVFPSVQQEVVLLLAEKGAREVEIHAFEVESLECLDEVVIERGSPTAPISPGSKWTQFYLTAAEIERLRALKNRKGIHSIGDFARVNVGVVTGRNSFFCLSEEEARSLKLEDLTIPLVSRSNFLRYPTITTEDLALENDKGKTRLLAVPSDFDLDKSTPLRRYIRHGEQEGVHSGYKCRIRTPWWSVPSTQVPDGFMLRQVSKTLMISANHADATSTDTVHRLFFHDSDLSPAQFAVAALNSLSFCSAEVEGRSYGGGVLELEPREAQKVLVPNPHAVSEALISRVDSLLRAGDHEGAVNLVNEELLVKQVGLSYDEVAALARSHKKLMNRRLRRGKTNRKNNNVGA
;
A
#
# COMPACT_ATOMS: atom_id res chain seq x y z
N MET A 1 7.66 24.78 23.23
CA MET A 1 8.61 24.00 24.04
C MET A 1 9.05 22.80 23.21
N SER A 2 10.35 22.65 22.95
CA SER A 2 10.88 21.44 22.30
C SER A 2 10.81 20.30 23.32
N THR A 3 10.07 19.23 23.01
CA THR A 3 10.03 18.05 23.88
C THR A 3 11.26 17.18 23.61
N SER A 4 11.80 16.55 24.64
CA SER A 4 12.95 15.64 24.55
C SER A 4 12.58 14.34 23.81
N PHE A 5 11.29 14.00 23.79
CA PHE A 5 10.74 12.83 23.09
C PHE A 5 9.67 13.22 22.06
N PRO A 6 10.05 13.73 20.88
CA PRO A 6 9.09 14.16 19.86
C PRO A 6 8.15 13.03 19.42
N GLY A 7 6.89 13.37 19.16
CA GLY A 7 5.84 12.45 18.69
C GLY A 7 5.55 12.61 17.20
N LYS A 8 4.70 11.73 16.64
CA LYS A 8 4.17 11.93 15.27
C LYS A 8 3.18 13.10 15.24
N THR A 9 3.25 13.94 14.21
CA THR A 9 2.39 15.12 14.00
C THR A 9 0.95 14.72 13.69
N ALA A 10 -0.02 15.53 14.13
CA ALA A 10 -1.45 15.29 13.88
C ALA A 10 -1.85 15.58 12.40
N PRO A 11 -2.89 14.92 11.86
CA PRO A 11 -3.41 15.21 10.51
C PRO A 11 -4.03 16.63 10.40
N THR A 12 -3.91 17.26 9.23
CA THR A 12 -4.49 18.58 8.91
C THR A 12 -6.01 18.51 8.67
N ALA A 13 -6.74 19.61 8.92
CA ALA A 13 -8.20 19.69 8.74
C ALA A 13 -8.68 19.31 7.32
N GLN A 14 -7.93 19.66 6.27
CA GLN A 14 -8.22 19.27 4.89
C GLN A 14 -8.14 17.74 4.66
N LYS A 15 -7.20 17.06 5.33
CA LYS A 15 -7.10 15.58 5.29
C LYS A 15 -8.22 14.89 6.08
N LEU A 16 -8.81 15.58 7.04
CA LEU A 16 -9.94 15.08 7.82
C LEU A 16 -11.25 15.22 7.05
N ARG A 17 -11.40 16.29 6.25
CA ARG A 17 -12.56 16.49 5.36
C ARG A 17 -12.59 15.55 4.16
N GLY A 18 -11.43 15.13 3.65
CA GLY A 18 -11.33 14.09 2.62
C GLY A 18 -11.77 14.49 1.21
N GLY A 19 -12.18 15.74 0.99
CA GLY A 19 -12.50 16.31 -0.31
C GLY A 19 -11.27 16.86 -1.04
N TYR A 20 -11.13 16.51 -2.30
CA TYR A 20 -10.09 17.01 -3.21
C TYR A 20 -10.76 17.49 -4.50
N TYR A 21 -10.58 18.77 -4.86
CA TYR A 21 -11.17 19.30 -6.08
C TYR A 21 -10.62 18.61 -7.31
N THR A 22 -11.53 18.11 -8.15
CA THR A 22 -11.21 17.36 -9.36
C THR A 22 -10.70 18.31 -10.45
N PRO A 23 -9.49 18.10 -11.00
CA PRO A 23 -9.00 18.91 -12.11
C PRO A 23 -9.93 18.86 -13.32
N GLU A 24 -10.08 20.00 -14.00
CA GLU A 24 -10.96 20.17 -15.16
C GLU A 24 -10.78 19.08 -16.25
N PRO A 25 -9.55 18.70 -16.65
CA PRO A 25 -9.37 17.65 -17.65
C PRO A 25 -9.95 16.29 -17.22
N ILE A 26 -9.83 15.93 -15.93
CA ILE A 26 -10.44 14.70 -15.40
C ILE A 26 -11.95 14.83 -15.39
N ALA A 27 -12.47 15.96 -14.88
CA ALA A 27 -13.90 16.19 -14.73
C ALA A 27 -14.63 16.09 -16.07
N ARG A 28 -14.09 16.74 -17.11
CA ARG A 28 -14.61 16.65 -18.48
C ARG A 28 -14.54 15.22 -19.02
N PHE A 29 -13.40 14.55 -18.89
CA PHE A 29 -13.18 13.21 -19.43
C PHE A 29 -14.14 12.17 -18.86
N ILE A 30 -14.38 12.17 -17.54
CA ILE A 30 -15.33 11.22 -16.93
C ILE A 30 -16.79 11.58 -17.23
N ALA A 31 -17.12 12.87 -17.36
CA ALA A 31 -18.45 13.31 -17.76
C ALA A 31 -18.77 12.88 -19.20
N ASP A 32 -17.83 13.06 -20.13
CA ASP A 32 -17.96 12.63 -21.52
C ASP A 32 -18.21 11.12 -21.61
N TRP A 33 -17.42 10.31 -20.89
CA TRP A 33 -17.58 8.85 -20.84
C TRP A 33 -18.98 8.40 -20.41
N VAL A 34 -19.53 8.98 -19.34
CA VAL A 34 -20.83 8.53 -18.80
C VAL A 34 -22.02 9.04 -19.60
N CYS A 35 -21.91 10.23 -20.21
CA CYS A 35 -22.97 10.81 -21.03
C CYS A 35 -23.20 10.05 -22.34
N GLU A 36 -22.23 9.26 -22.81
CA GLU A 36 -22.41 8.37 -23.95
C GLU A 36 -23.47 7.27 -23.70
N ALA A 37 -23.71 6.88 -22.44
CA ALA A 37 -24.75 5.90 -22.10
C ALA A 37 -26.16 6.49 -22.12
N GLY A 38 -26.30 7.81 -21.99
CA GLY A 38 -27.60 8.48 -21.99
C GLY A 38 -27.62 9.79 -21.21
N VAL A 39 -28.82 10.35 -21.09
CA VAL A 39 -29.03 11.70 -20.57
C VAL A 39 -29.41 11.75 -19.10
N HIS A 40 -29.77 10.64 -18.45
CA HIS A 40 -30.10 10.66 -17.03
C HIS A 40 -28.90 10.26 -16.19
N THR A 41 -28.20 11.24 -15.63
CA THR A 41 -26.94 10.99 -14.91
C THR A 41 -27.02 11.39 -13.42
N LEU A 42 -26.07 10.88 -12.63
CA LEU A 42 -25.99 11.15 -11.20
C LEU A 42 -24.54 11.50 -10.79
N GLU A 43 -24.39 12.48 -9.92
CA GLU A 43 -23.17 12.75 -9.16
C GLU A 43 -23.43 12.64 -7.64
N PRO A 44 -23.07 11.51 -7.01
CA PRO A 44 -23.40 11.20 -5.61
C PRO A 44 -22.74 12.08 -4.53
N SER A 45 -21.64 12.74 -4.87
CA SER A 45 -20.81 13.52 -3.93
C SER A 45 -20.17 14.69 -4.68
N ALA A 46 -20.99 15.71 -4.94
CA ALA A 46 -20.71 16.70 -5.98
C ALA A 46 -19.60 17.70 -5.64
N GLY A 47 -19.25 17.87 -4.36
CA GLY A 47 -18.27 18.87 -3.93
C GLY A 47 -18.62 20.27 -4.45
N ASP A 48 -17.69 20.91 -5.14
CA ASP A 48 -17.87 22.22 -5.78
C ASP A 48 -18.55 22.16 -7.16
N GLY A 49 -19.00 20.98 -7.60
CA GLY A 49 -19.69 20.76 -8.86
C GLY A 49 -18.77 20.75 -10.09
N ALA A 50 -17.47 20.51 -9.92
CA ALA A 50 -16.51 20.48 -11.03
C ALA A 50 -16.89 19.48 -12.14
N ILE A 51 -17.38 18.29 -11.77
CA ILE A 51 -17.86 17.27 -12.72
C ILE A 51 -19.28 17.60 -13.17
N LEU A 52 -20.14 18.01 -12.24
CA LEU A 52 -21.54 18.35 -12.48
C LEU A 52 -21.72 19.39 -13.59
N LYS A 53 -20.82 20.38 -13.64
CA LYS A 53 -20.75 21.38 -14.70
C LYS A 53 -20.72 20.73 -16.09
N PHE A 54 -19.86 19.74 -16.30
CA PHE A 54 -19.70 19.07 -17.60
C PHE A 54 -20.84 18.08 -17.89
N LEU A 55 -21.39 17.43 -16.84
CA LEU A 55 -22.60 16.62 -17.01
C LEU A 55 -23.76 17.48 -17.49
N ALA A 56 -23.97 18.66 -16.89
CA ALA A 56 -25.06 19.57 -17.22
C ALA A 56 -25.05 20.05 -18.69
N GLU A 57 -23.89 20.06 -19.35
CA GLU A 57 -23.77 20.43 -20.76
C GLU A 57 -24.35 19.36 -21.71
N ARG A 58 -24.44 18.10 -21.28
CA ARG A 58 -24.75 16.94 -22.15
C ARG A 58 -25.88 16.05 -21.63
N SER A 59 -26.27 16.20 -20.38
CA SER A 59 -27.24 15.35 -19.69
C SER A 59 -28.18 16.16 -18.78
N ARG A 60 -29.00 15.44 -18.01
CA ARG A 60 -29.92 15.94 -16.98
C ARG A 60 -29.47 15.36 -15.64
N PRO A 61 -28.37 15.88 -15.06
CA PRO A 61 -27.77 15.28 -13.89
C PRO A 61 -28.57 15.57 -12.62
N ILE A 62 -28.51 14.65 -11.66
CA ILE A 62 -28.83 14.90 -10.25
C ILE A 62 -27.51 14.99 -9.48
N GLY A 63 -27.29 16.09 -8.76
CA GLY A 63 -26.12 16.26 -7.89
C GLY A 63 -26.51 16.18 -6.42
N ILE A 64 -25.70 15.51 -5.60
CA ILE A 64 -25.90 15.39 -4.14
C ILE A 64 -24.62 15.79 -3.43
N GLU A 65 -24.73 16.63 -2.41
CA GLU A 65 -23.59 17.07 -1.61
C GLU A 65 -24.00 17.22 -0.14
N ILE A 66 -23.22 16.64 0.77
CA ILE A 66 -23.54 16.62 2.20
C ILE A 66 -23.21 17.96 2.87
N ASP A 67 -22.16 18.65 2.42
CA ASP A 67 -21.75 19.94 2.93
C ASP A 67 -22.58 21.08 2.30
N PRO A 68 -23.24 21.93 3.10
CA PRO A 68 -24.12 22.96 2.58
C PRO A 68 -23.38 24.06 1.78
N ASP A 69 -22.14 24.36 2.13
CA ASP A 69 -21.35 25.39 1.46
C ASP A 69 -20.85 24.91 0.10
N GLU A 70 -20.36 23.67 0.05
CA GLU A 70 -19.98 23.00 -1.21
C GLU A 70 -21.21 22.80 -2.10
N ALA A 71 -22.35 22.37 -1.56
CA ALA A 71 -23.60 22.27 -2.32
C ALA A 71 -24.01 23.62 -2.93
N ALA A 72 -23.82 24.73 -2.20
CA ALA A 72 -24.08 26.06 -2.74
C ALA A 72 -23.08 26.47 -3.84
N LEU A 73 -21.81 26.08 -3.73
CA LEU A 73 -20.81 26.25 -4.78
C LEU A 73 -21.16 25.45 -6.03
N ALA A 74 -21.50 24.16 -5.87
CA ALA A 74 -21.91 23.30 -6.97
C ALA A 74 -23.11 23.84 -7.74
N ARG A 75 -24.15 24.35 -7.05
CA ARG A 75 -25.28 25.02 -7.71
C ARG A 75 -24.84 26.20 -8.57
N ARG A 76 -23.95 27.05 -8.06
CA ARG A 76 -23.42 28.20 -8.80
C ARG A 76 -22.57 27.80 -9.99
N ASN A 77 -21.71 26.80 -9.82
CA ASN A 77 -20.74 26.39 -10.84
C ASN A 77 -21.36 25.58 -11.98
N SER A 78 -22.39 24.78 -11.68
CA SER A 78 -23.05 23.89 -12.65
C SER A 78 -24.38 24.40 -13.19
N ASN A 79 -25.01 25.38 -12.52
CA ASN A 79 -26.37 25.83 -12.80
C ASN A 79 -27.44 24.71 -12.69
N ILE A 80 -27.17 23.69 -11.87
CA ILE A 80 -28.08 22.60 -11.53
C ILE A 80 -28.54 22.76 -10.09
N ASP A 81 -29.79 22.39 -9.77
CA ASP A 81 -30.21 22.29 -8.37
C ASP A 81 -29.60 21.05 -7.72
N VAL A 82 -28.70 21.29 -6.76
CA VAL A 82 -27.97 20.25 -6.02
C VAL A 82 -28.73 19.95 -4.75
N LEU A 83 -28.96 18.67 -4.44
CA LEU A 83 -29.59 18.26 -3.20
C LEU A 83 -28.56 18.29 -2.07
N ASN A 84 -28.79 19.13 -1.05
CA ASN A 84 -27.94 19.11 0.13
C ASN A 84 -28.42 18.00 1.09
N SER A 85 -27.77 16.84 1.05
CA SER A 85 -28.17 15.66 1.80
C SER A 85 -27.02 14.67 1.96
N ASP A 86 -27.11 13.79 2.95
CA ASP A 86 -26.31 12.58 3.00
C ASP A 86 -26.77 11.65 1.88
N PHE A 87 -25.86 11.30 0.97
CA PHE A 87 -26.16 10.45 -0.18
C PHE A 87 -26.83 9.12 0.23
N PHE A 88 -26.41 8.50 1.33
CA PHE A 88 -26.97 7.22 1.76
C PHE A 88 -28.30 7.33 2.49
N ASP A 89 -28.74 8.55 2.85
CA ASP A 89 -30.15 8.79 3.25
C ASP A 89 -31.05 8.93 2.02
N TRP A 90 -30.55 9.57 0.96
CA TRP A 90 -31.31 9.81 -0.27
C TRP A 90 -31.38 8.56 -1.17
N PHE A 91 -30.31 7.77 -1.24
CA PHE A 91 -30.19 6.63 -2.15
C PHE A 91 -30.92 5.40 -1.59
N VAL A 92 -32.19 5.27 -1.97
CA VAL A 92 -33.07 4.16 -1.55
C VAL A 92 -33.45 3.29 -2.76
N PRO A 93 -34.13 2.14 -2.59
CA PRO A 93 -34.37 1.19 -3.69
C PRO A 93 -35.06 1.76 -4.93
N SER A 94 -35.84 2.83 -4.82
CA SER A 94 -36.47 3.50 -5.97
C SER A 94 -35.48 4.16 -6.92
N GLN A 95 -34.24 4.40 -6.51
CA GLN A 95 -33.17 5.00 -7.30
C GLN A 95 -32.25 3.92 -7.93
N TYR A 96 -32.53 2.63 -7.68
CA TYR A 96 -31.70 1.57 -8.22
C TYR A 96 -32.03 1.35 -9.69
N SER A 97 -31.00 1.21 -10.51
CA SER A 97 -31.13 1.00 -11.96
C SER A 97 -31.99 2.06 -12.68
N THR A 98 -31.95 3.32 -12.22
CA THR A 98 -32.69 4.42 -12.84
C THR A 98 -31.81 5.29 -13.73
N PHE A 99 -30.50 5.31 -13.53
CA PHE A 99 -29.56 6.21 -14.22
C PHE A 99 -28.92 5.55 -15.43
N ASP A 100 -28.66 6.33 -16.47
CA ASP A 100 -27.86 5.93 -17.63
C ASP A 100 -26.37 6.00 -17.29
N GLY A 101 -25.96 6.97 -16.46
CA GLY A 101 -24.57 7.09 -16.03
C GLY A 101 -24.34 7.73 -14.67
N VAL A 102 -23.24 7.36 -14.02
CA VAL A 102 -22.83 7.92 -12.72
C VAL A 102 -21.38 8.38 -12.79
N ALA A 103 -21.14 9.66 -12.51
CA ALA A 103 -19.77 10.20 -12.41
C ALA A 103 -19.52 10.79 -11.02
N GLY A 104 -18.26 10.85 -10.59
CA GLY A 104 -17.94 11.47 -9.30
C GLY A 104 -16.51 11.28 -8.82
N ASN A 105 -16.18 12.03 -7.78
CA ASN A 105 -14.96 11.88 -7.00
C ASN A 105 -15.34 11.66 -5.53
N PRO A 106 -15.56 10.39 -5.11
CA PRO A 106 -16.00 10.08 -3.75
C PRO A 106 -15.03 10.56 -2.65
N PRO A 107 -15.49 10.76 -1.41
CA PRO A 107 -14.64 11.25 -0.32
C PRO A 107 -13.61 10.22 0.16
N TYR A 108 -12.37 10.66 0.44
CA TYR A 108 -11.25 9.78 0.85
C TYR A 108 -11.01 9.81 2.37
N ILE A 109 -11.97 9.33 3.14
CA ILE A 109 -11.93 9.38 4.61
C ILE A 109 -11.64 8.00 5.20
N ARG A 110 -10.55 7.89 5.97
CA ARG A 110 -10.21 6.65 6.68
C ARG A 110 -11.22 6.35 7.78
N PHE A 111 -11.52 5.07 8.01
CA PHE A 111 -12.49 4.59 9.00
C PHE A 111 -12.47 5.34 10.35
N GLY A 112 -11.28 5.53 10.94
CA GLY A 112 -11.13 6.18 12.25
C GLY A 112 -11.42 7.68 12.28
N ASN A 113 -11.41 8.33 11.12
CA ASN A 113 -11.70 9.77 10.97
C ASN A 113 -13.09 10.02 10.36
N TRP A 114 -13.77 8.97 9.88
CA TRP A 114 -15.08 9.07 9.25
C TRP A 114 -16.18 9.18 10.31
N PRO A 115 -16.95 10.28 10.35
CA PRO A 115 -18.06 10.45 11.30
C PRO A 115 -18.96 9.22 11.40
N ILE A 116 -19.25 8.81 12.64
CA ILE A 116 -19.94 7.55 12.95
C ILE A 116 -21.31 7.49 12.26
N LYS A 117 -22.08 8.58 12.30
CA LYS A 117 -23.45 8.66 11.75
C LYS A 117 -23.51 8.40 10.25
N GLU A 118 -22.60 9.01 9.48
CA GLU A 118 -22.49 8.84 8.02
C GLU A 118 -21.95 7.44 7.70
N ARG A 119 -20.91 7.02 8.43
CA ARG A 119 -20.25 5.73 8.23
C ARG A 119 -21.20 4.56 8.39
N GLU A 120 -22.01 4.54 9.44
CA GLU A 120 -22.90 3.40 9.72
C GLU A 120 -23.92 3.17 8.60
N LYS A 121 -24.50 4.24 8.04
CA LYS A 121 -25.44 4.15 6.90
C LYS A 121 -24.76 3.55 5.67
N ALA A 122 -23.60 4.09 5.29
CA ALA A 122 -22.85 3.65 4.13
C ALA A 122 -22.35 2.19 4.25
N LEU A 123 -21.91 1.77 5.44
CA LEU A 123 -21.51 0.39 5.70
C LEU A 123 -22.70 -0.57 5.75
N ASN A 124 -23.85 -0.11 6.24
CA ASN A 124 -25.08 -0.90 6.19
C ASN A 124 -25.52 -1.11 4.74
N PHE A 125 -25.47 -0.07 3.90
CA PHE A 125 -25.73 -0.19 2.46
C PHE A 125 -24.81 -1.21 1.77
N MET A 126 -23.50 -1.18 2.06
CA MET A 126 -22.57 -2.19 1.54
C MET A 126 -22.95 -3.61 1.98
N SER A 127 -23.34 -3.79 3.24
CA SER A 127 -23.77 -5.08 3.79
C SER A 127 -25.01 -5.61 3.08
N LEU A 128 -26.01 -4.74 2.86
CA LEU A 128 -27.22 -5.08 2.11
C LEU A 128 -26.94 -5.40 0.63
N SER A 129 -25.84 -4.87 0.09
CA SER A 129 -25.35 -5.17 -1.26
C SER A 129 -24.49 -6.44 -1.34
N GLY A 130 -24.33 -7.18 -0.25
CA GLY A 130 -23.61 -8.46 -0.21
C GLY A 130 -22.10 -8.37 0.09
N LEU A 131 -21.60 -7.21 0.51
CA LEU A 131 -20.19 -7.02 0.90
C LEU A 131 -20.02 -7.02 2.43
N THR A 132 -18.84 -7.39 2.92
CA THR A 132 -18.49 -7.44 4.35
C THR A 132 -17.49 -6.33 4.69
N PRO A 133 -17.94 -5.09 4.97
CA PRO A 133 -17.03 -4.01 5.29
C PRO A 133 -16.28 -4.26 6.60
N SER A 134 -15.01 -3.83 6.64
CA SER A 134 -14.15 -3.94 7.83
C SER A 134 -13.87 -2.57 8.46
N ARG A 135 -13.20 -2.55 9.62
CA ARG A 135 -12.67 -1.30 10.23
C ARG A 135 -11.53 -0.63 9.44
N LEU A 136 -11.17 -1.18 8.28
CA LEU A 136 -10.22 -0.60 7.34
C LEU A 136 -10.92 0.07 6.13
N THR A 137 -12.24 -0.05 6.04
CA THR A 137 -13.03 0.51 4.92
C THR A 137 -12.91 2.04 4.88
N ASN A 138 -12.62 2.56 3.69
CA ASN A 138 -12.58 3.98 3.40
C ASN A 138 -13.93 4.44 2.82
N ALA A 139 -14.28 5.71 3.01
CA ALA A 139 -15.56 6.28 2.60
C ALA A 139 -15.87 6.14 1.11
N TRP A 140 -14.87 6.07 0.22
CA TRP A 140 -15.10 5.94 -1.23
C TRP A 140 -15.71 4.59 -1.66
N LEU A 141 -15.57 3.51 -0.88
CA LEU A 141 -16.00 2.17 -1.30
C LEU A 141 -17.52 2.05 -1.45
N PRO A 142 -18.33 2.45 -0.46
CA PRO A 142 -19.79 2.45 -0.60
C PRO A 142 -20.30 3.23 -1.82
N PHE A 143 -19.64 4.33 -2.18
CA PHE A 143 -20.03 5.13 -3.36
C PHE A 143 -19.80 4.37 -4.67
N VAL A 144 -18.74 3.55 -4.76
CA VAL A 144 -18.53 2.67 -5.93
C VAL A 144 -19.64 1.63 -6.02
N VAL A 145 -20.00 1.00 -4.91
CA VAL A 145 -21.11 0.02 -4.86
C VAL A 145 -22.43 0.70 -5.27
N ALA A 146 -22.70 1.89 -4.75
CA ALA A 146 -23.90 2.64 -5.07
C ALA A 146 -23.95 3.07 -6.54
N ALA A 147 -22.83 3.48 -7.14
CA ALA A 147 -22.76 3.83 -8.55
C ALA A 147 -23.19 2.65 -9.44
N ILE A 148 -22.71 1.43 -9.15
CA ILE A 148 -23.11 0.21 -9.87
C ILE A 148 -24.61 -0.13 -9.65
N GLN A 149 -25.12 0.06 -8.44
CA GLN A 149 -26.54 -0.18 -8.13
C GLN A 149 -27.47 0.87 -8.76
N ALA A 150 -27.00 2.11 -8.93
CA ALA A 150 -27.76 3.22 -9.47
C ALA A 150 -27.96 3.13 -10.99
N VAL A 151 -26.95 2.65 -11.73
CA VAL A 151 -27.04 2.56 -13.18
C VAL A 151 -27.87 1.37 -13.67
N LYS A 152 -28.55 1.55 -14.80
CA LYS A 152 -29.19 0.50 -15.59
C LYS A 152 -28.16 -0.49 -16.13
N GLU A 153 -28.62 -1.64 -16.62
CA GLU A 153 -27.79 -2.49 -17.50
C GLU A 153 -27.26 -1.67 -18.67
N GLU A 154 -26.00 -1.92 -19.07
CA GLU A 154 -25.24 -1.15 -20.07
C GLU A 154 -24.97 0.32 -19.68
N GLY A 155 -25.38 0.74 -18.48
CA GLY A 155 -25.09 2.06 -17.94
C GLY A 155 -23.60 2.21 -17.58
N ARG A 156 -23.11 3.45 -17.66
CA ARG A 156 -21.68 3.76 -17.52
C ARG A 156 -21.34 4.48 -16.23
N ILE A 157 -20.22 4.09 -15.62
CA ILE A 157 -19.70 4.64 -14.38
C ILE A 157 -18.35 5.27 -14.65
N GLY A 158 -18.11 6.50 -14.16
CA GLY A 158 -16.85 7.23 -14.29
C GLY A 158 -16.42 7.84 -12.94
N LEU A 159 -15.53 7.17 -12.22
CA LEU A 159 -15.14 7.59 -10.86
C LEU A 159 -13.64 7.90 -10.74
N VAL A 160 -13.33 8.96 -9.97
CA VAL A 160 -11.96 9.27 -9.54
C VAL A 160 -11.71 8.58 -8.20
N LEU A 161 -10.87 7.55 -8.19
CA LEU A 161 -10.66 6.71 -7.01
C LEU A 161 -9.18 6.68 -6.58
N PRO A 162 -8.88 6.41 -5.30
CA PRO A 162 -7.51 6.13 -4.89
C PRO A 162 -6.98 4.88 -5.58
N ALA A 163 -5.71 4.87 -5.99
CA ALA A 163 -5.04 3.67 -6.51
C ALA A 163 -4.98 2.51 -5.49
N GLU A 164 -5.37 2.77 -4.24
CA GLU A 164 -5.67 1.74 -3.25
C GLU A 164 -6.64 0.67 -3.79
N LEU A 165 -7.60 1.03 -4.64
CA LEU A 165 -8.49 0.10 -5.34
C LEU A 165 -7.74 -1.09 -5.95
N LEU A 166 -6.56 -0.84 -6.53
CA LEU A 166 -5.81 -1.85 -7.27
C LEU A 166 -5.17 -2.91 -6.38
N GLN A 167 -4.87 -2.58 -5.13
CA GLN A 167 -3.84 -3.31 -4.37
C GLN A 167 -4.15 -3.55 -2.90
N VAL A 168 -5.05 -2.79 -2.26
CA VAL A 168 -5.31 -2.98 -0.83
C VAL A 168 -6.24 -4.16 -0.57
N GLY A 169 -6.02 -4.82 0.57
CA GLY A 169 -6.79 -6.00 0.96
C GLY A 169 -8.25 -5.69 1.28
N TYR A 170 -8.55 -4.53 1.87
CA TYR A 170 -9.92 -4.17 2.25
C TYR A 170 -10.83 -3.88 1.03
N ALA A 171 -10.25 -3.64 -0.16
CA ALA A 171 -10.98 -3.46 -1.41
C ALA A 171 -11.12 -4.77 -2.21
N LYS A 172 -10.71 -5.93 -1.65
CA LYS A 172 -10.78 -7.23 -2.34
C LYS A 172 -12.20 -7.60 -2.75
N GLU A 173 -13.16 -7.48 -1.82
CA GLU A 173 -14.57 -7.79 -2.11
C GLU A 173 -15.17 -6.80 -3.09
N LEU A 174 -14.77 -5.53 -3.05
CA LEU A 174 -15.20 -4.53 -4.03
C LEU A 174 -14.70 -4.87 -5.44
N ARG A 175 -13.45 -5.34 -5.59
CA ARG A 175 -12.94 -5.80 -6.90
C ARG A 175 -13.74 -6.98 -7.42
N ALA A 176 -14.03 -7.97 -6.57
CA ALA A 176 -14.86 -9.11 -6.94
C ALA A 176 -16.30 -8.68 -7.32
N PHE A 177 -16.87 -7.72 -6.59
CA PHE A 177 -18.18 -7.15 -6.91
C PHE A 177 -18.17 -6.44 -8.28
N LEU A 178 -17.15 -5.64 -8.58
CA LEU A 178 -16.98 -5.00 -9.90
C LEU A 178 -16.83 -6.05 -11.01
N GLU A 179 -16.00 -7.07 -10.79
CA GLU A 179 -15.78 -8.18 -11.74
C GLU A 179 -17.07 -8.97 -12.04
N GLN A 180 -18.00 -9.04 -11.08
CA GLN A 180 -19.29 -9.72 -11.26
C GLN A 180 -20.38 -8.83 -11.86
N SER A 181 -20.26 -7.51 -11.71
CA SER A 181 -21.32 -6.57 -12.07
C SER A 181 -21.09 -5.86 -13.40
N CYS A 182 -19.86 -5.87 -13.92
CA CYS A 182 -19.47 -5.07 -15.08
C CYS A 182 -19.16 -5.97 -16.28
N SER A 183 -19.58 -5.54 -17.46
CA SER A 183 -19.13 -6.10 -18.74
C SER A 183 -17.73 -5.61 -19.10
N GLN A 184 -17.38 -4.39 -18.70
CA GLN A 184 -16.11 -3.75 -19.02
C GLN A 184 -15.63 -2.86 -17.88
N ILE A 185 -14.32 -2.88 -17.63
CA ILE A 185 -13.65 -1.99 -16.67
C ILE A 185 -12.36 -1.46 -17.32
N ASN A 186 -12.28 -0.14 -17.44
CA ASN A 186 -11.09 0.56 -17.89
C ASN A 186 -10.48 1.33 -16.72
N LEU A 187 -9.20 1.07 -16.47
CA LEU A 187 -8.42 1.69 -15.40
C LEU A 187 -7.46 2.68 -16.05
N VAL A 188 -7.73 3.97 -15.95
CA VAL A 188 -6.82 5.01 -16.47
C VAL A 188 -5.98 5.55 -15.32
N SER A 189 -4.66 5.42 -15.44
CA SER A 189 -3.71 5.85 -14.43
C SER A 189 -2.67 6.80 -15.00
N PHE A 190 -2.00 7.53 -14.12
CA PHE A 190 -1.09 8.61 -14.50
C PHE A 190 0.34 8.31 -14.05
N ARG A 191 1.32 8.63 -14.90
CA ARG A 191 2.75 8.53 -14.56
C ARG A 191 3.24 9.63 -13.64
N GLN A 192 2.44 10.67 -13.47
CA GLN A 192 2.68 11.81 -12.60
C GLN A 192 1.53 11.98 -11.62
N LEU A 193 1.79 12.62 -10.48
CA LEU A 193 0.72 12.99 -9.56
C LEU A 193 -0.10 14.12 -10.19
N VAL A 194 -1.41 13.92 -10.27
CA VAL A 194 -2.33 14.83 -10.96
C VAL A 194 -3.04 15.80 -10.01
N PHE A 195 -2.94 15.59 -8.70
CA PHE A 195 -3.44 16.49 -7.66
C PHE A 195 -2.26 17.27 -7.05
N PRO A 196 -2.12 18.58 -7.31
CA PRO A 196 -0.92 19.35 -6.94
C PRO A 196 -0.63 19.39 -5.44
N SER A 197 -1.67 19.32 -4.61
CA SER A 197 -1.60 19.51 -3.15
C SER A 197 -1.56 18.19 -2.35
N VAL A 198 -1.54 17.04 -3.02
CA VAL A 198 -1.74 15.74 -2.37
C VAL A 198 -0.82 14.67 -2.95
N GLN A 199 -0.22 13.86 -2.07
CA GLN A 199 0.59 12.71 -2.46
C GLN A 199 -0.24 11.45 -2.75
N GLN A 200 -1.54 11.60 -2.99
CA GLN A 200 -2.46 10.49 -3.25
C GLN A 200 -2.39 10.10 -4.72
N GLU A 201 -2.03 8.86 -5.01
CA GLU A 201 -2.16 8.29 -6.35
C GLU A 201 -3.64 7.97 -6.59
N VAL A 202 -4.14 8.39 -7.76
CA VAL A 202 -5.51 8.13 -8.20
C VAL A 202 -5.52 7.27 -9.46
N VAL A 203 -6.65 6.61 -9.67
CA VAL A 203 -7.01 5.88 -10.88
C VAL A 203 -8.42 6.33 -11.28
N LEU A 204 -8.64 6.54 -12.57
CA LEU A 204 -10.00 6.71 -13.10
C LEU A 204 -10.56 5.32 -13.37
N LEU A 205 -11.69 5.01 -12.75
CA LEU A 205 -12.48 3.83 -13.01
C LEU A 205 -13.56 4.20 -14.01
N LEU A 206 -13.45 3.67 -15.23
CA LEU A 206 -14.50 3.77 -16.25
C LEU A 206 -15.09 2.39 -16.47
N ALA A 207 -16.30 2.15 -15.99
CA ALA A 207 -16.94 0.84 -16.06
C ALA A 207 -18.26 0.90 -16.81
N GLU A 208 -18.64 -0.23 -17.40
CA GLU A 208 -19.95 -0.46 -17.99
C GLU A 208 -20.61 -1.64 -17.26
N LYS A 209 -21.84 -1.46 -16.80
CA LYS A 209 -22.59 -2.52 -16.11
C LYS A 209 -23.05 -3.59 -17.09
N GLY A 210 -22.89 -4.86 -16.72
CA GLY A 210 -23.37 -5.97 -17.53
C GLY A 210 -23.02 -7.34 -16.95
N ALA A 211 -23.87 -8.33 -17.21
CA ALA A 211 -23.76 -9.68 -16.67
C ALA A 211 -22.99 -10.67 -17.57
N ARG A 212 -21.94 -10.20 -18.26
CA ARG A 212 -21.05 -11.05 -19.10
C ARG A 212 -19.66 -11.16 -18.49
N GLU A 213 -18.80 -12.00 -19.09
CA GLU A 213 -17.39 -12.05 -18.67
C GLU A 213 -16.77 -10.65 -18.80
N VAL A 214 -16.22 -10.16 -17.70
CA VAL A 214 -15.69 -8.79 -17.61
C VAL A 214 -14.39 -8.65 -18.38
N GLU A 215 -14.30 -7.60 -19.20
CA GLU A 215 -13.06 -7.21 -19.85
C GLU A 215 -12.37 -6.09 -19.06
N ILE A 216 -11.10 -6.29 -18.66
CA ILE A 216 -10.32 -5.27 -17.95
C ILE A 216 -9.17 -4.74 -18.81
N HIS A 217 -9.15 -3.43 -18.98
CA HIS A 217 -8.10 -2.70 -19.67
C HIS A 217 -7.43 -1.73 -18.71
N ALA A 218 -6.10 -1.70 -18.72
CA ALA A 218 -5.33 -0.71 -17.98
C ALA A 218 -4.58 0.21 -18.94
N PHE A 219 -4.83 1.51 -18.80
CA PHE A 219 -4.19 2.57 -19.55
C PHE A 219 -3.29 3.37 -18.61
N GLU A 220 -2.12 3.73 -19.11
CA GLU A 220 -1.21 4.60 -18.39
C GLU A 220 -0.85 5.79 -19.28
N VAL A 221 -1.34 6.97 -18.88
CA VAL A 221 -1.07 8.24 -19.55
C VAL A 221 0.06 8.99 -18.85
N GLU A 222 0.76 9.84 -19.61
CA GLU A 222 1.90 10.58 -19.10
C GLU A 222 1.49 11.66 -18.09
N SER A 223 0.44 12.42 -18.38
CA SER A 223 -0.07 13.50 -17.56
C SER A 223 -1.55 13.77 -17.87
N LEU A 224 -2.14 14.79 -17.23
CA LEU A 224 -3.53 15.18 -17.43
C LEU A 224 -3.82 15.61 -18.88
N GLU A 225 -2.84 16.24 -19.51
CA GLU A 225 -2.96 16.80 -20.87
C GLU A 225 -3.08 15.70 -21.94
N CYS A 226 -2.66 14.47 -21.62
CA CYS A 226 -2.76 13.32 -22.51
C CYS A 226 -4.04 12.49 -22.30
N LEU A 227 -5.00 12.95 -21.48
CA LEU A 227 -6.25 12.20 -21.27
C LEU A 227 -7.06 12.03 -22.55
N ASP A 228 -7.07 13.05 -23.41
CA ASP A 228 -7.79 13.02 -24.68
C ASP A 228 -7.19 11.99 -25.68
N GLU A 229 -6.00 11.43 -25.40
CA GLU A 229 -5.36 10.38 -26.20
C GLU A 229 -5.87 8.95 -25.87
N VAL A 230 -6.63 8.79 -24.78
CA VAL A 230 -7.12 7.48 -24.32
C VAL A 230 -8.29 7.03 -25.20
N VAL A 231 -8.03 6.06 -26.07
CA VAL A 231 -9.07 5.42 -26.90
C VAL A 231 -9.48 4.07 -26.28
N ILE A 232 -10.63 4.06 -25.62
CA ILE A 232 -11.16 2.90 -24.87
C ILE A 232 -11.55 1.74 -25.81
N GLU A 233 -11.98 2.04 -27.05
CA GLU A 233 -12.43 1.04 -28.03
C GLU A 233 -11.30 0.15 -28.62
N ARG A 234 -10.02 0.46 -28.36
CA ARG A 234 -8.87 -0.19 -29.04
C ARG A 234 -7.94 -0.98 -28.12
N GLY A 235 -8.32 -1.20 -26.87
CA GLY A 235 -7.51 -1.99 -25.94
C GLY A 235 -7.66 -3.49 -26.16
N SER A 236 -6.56 -4.24 -26.29
CA SER A 236 -6.62 -5.68 -26.04
C SER A 236 -6.91 -5.93 -24.56
N PRO A 237 -7.74 -6.92 -24.18
CA PRO A 237 -7.94 -7.30 -22.79
C PRO A 237 -6.60 -7.65 -22.13
N THR A 238 -6.41 -7.23 -20.87
CA THR A 238 -5.10 -7.32 -20.22
C THR A 238 -4.71 -8.75 -19.81
N ALA A 239 -5.69 -9.65 -19.68
CA ALA A 239 -5.62 -11.12 -19.53
C ALA A 239 -6.94 -11.56 -18.86
N PRO A 240 -7.32 -12.84 -18.92
CA PRO A 240 -8.41 -13.36 -18.08
C PRO A 240 -8.13 -13.08 -16.61
N ILE A 241 -9.14 -12.78 -15.81
CA ILE A 241 -8.96 -12.46 -14.38
C ILE A 241 -8.93 -13.75 -13.57
N SER A 242 -7.98 -13.85 -12.64
CA SER A 242 -8.09 -14.83 -11.55
C SER A 242 -8.80 -14.18 -10.35
N PRO A 243 -9.90 -14.75 -9.85
CA PRO A 243 -10.68 -14.17 -8.76
C PRO A 243 -9.82 -13.74 -7.56
N GLY A 244 -10.04 -12.52 -7.08
CA GLY A 244 -9.37 -11.99 -5.88
C GLY A 244 -7.90 -11.59 -6.05
N SER A 245 -7.41 -11.51 -7.30
CA SER A 245 -6.08 -10.99 -7.61
C SER A 245 -5.99 -9.47 -7.35
N LYS A 246 -4.77 -8.97 -7.17
CA LYS A 246 -4.50 -7.53 -7.22
C LYS A 246 -4.49 -7.06 -8.67
N TRP A 247 -5.08 -5.91 -8.93
CA TRP A 247 -5.14 -5.31 -10.27
C TRP A 247 -3.84 -4.60 -10.67
N THR A 248 -2.86 -4.46 -9.76
CA THR A 248 -1.51 -3.95 -10.09
C THR A 248 -0.85 -4.76 -11.21
N GLN A 249 -1.18 -6.05 -11.34
CA GLN A 249 -0.68 -6.89 -12.43
C GLN A 249 -1.11 -6.41 -13.82
N PHE A 250 -2.19 -5.62 -13.95
CA PHE A 250 -2.67 -5.12 -15.24
C PHE A 250 -1.76 -4.04 -15.86
N TYR A 251 -0.70 -3.62 -15.15
CA TYR A 251 0.40 -2.89 -15.79
C TYR A 251 1.35 -3.80 -16.59
N LEU A 252 1.20 -5.11 -16.50
CA LEU A 252 1.88 -6.11 -17.30
C LEU A 252 1.00 -6.53 -18.50
N THR A 253 1.64 -7.05 -19.54
CA THR A 253 0.94 -7.67 -20.68
C THR A 253 0.34 -9.02 -20.30
N ALA A 254 -0.64 -9.51 -21.07
CA ALA A 254 -1.25 -10.80 -20.80
C ALA A 254 -0.22 -11.95 -20.73
N ALA A 255 0.77 -11.96 -21.62
CA ALA A 255 1.83 -12.97 -21.62
C ALA A 255 2.74 -12.88 -20.37
N GLU A 256 2.97 -11.68 -19.83
CA GLU A 256 3.72 -11.49 -18.58
C GLU A 256 2.91 -11.97 -17.37
N ILE A 257 1.60 -11.70 -17.34
CA ILE A 257 0.70 -12.14 -16.27
C ILE A 257 0.57 -13.66 -16.26
N GLU A 258 0.30 -14.29 -17.41
CA GLU A 258 0.17 -15.75 -17.52
C GLU A 258 1.46 -16.47 -17.12
N ARG A 259 2.62 -15.91 -17.44
CA ARG A 259 3.91 -16.43 -17.00
C ARG A 259 4.02 -16.46 -15.48
N LEU A 260 3.66 -15.37 -14.79
CA LEU A 260 3.70 -15.32 -13.33
C LEU A 260 2.72 -16.32 -12.70
N ARG A 261 1.54 -16.51 -13.29
CA ARG A 261 0.55 -17.52 -12.86
C ARG A 261 1.07 -18.94 -13.04
N ALA A 262 1.67 -19.23 -14.19
CA ALA A 262 2.26 -20.54 -14.46
C ALA A 262 3.39 -20.86 -13.47
N LEU A 263 4.24 -19.88 -13.16
CA LEU A 263 5.34 -20.04 -12.20
C LEU A 263 4.86 -20.28 -10.77
N LYS A 264 3.74 -19.67 -10.35
CA LYS A 264 3.15 -19.90 -9.03
C LYS A 264 2.82 -21.37 -8.76
N ASN A 265 2.47 -22.13 -9.80
CA ASN A 265 2.12 -23.55 -9.69
C ASN A 265 3.25 -24.49 -10.14
N ARG A 266 4.44 -23.96 -10.47
CA ARG A 266 5.57 -24.75 -10.95
C ARG A 266 6.30 -25.42 -9.79
N LYS A 267 6.68 -26.69 -9.96
CA LYS A 267 7.50 -27.43 -8.99
C LYS A 267 8.81 -26.67 -8.72
N GLY A 268 9.18 -26.54 -7.45
CA GLY A 268 10.40 -25.84 -7.01
C GLY A 268 10.22 -24.34 -6.82
N ILE A 269 9.04 -23.79 -7.11
CA ILE A 269 8.63 -22.43 -6.73
C ILE A 269 7.65 -22.53 -5.56
N HIS A 270 7.86 -21.67 -4.58
CA HIS A 270 7.15 -21.64 -3.30
C HIS A 270 6.79 -20.20 -2.94
N SER A 271 6.01 -20.02 -1.88
CA SER A 271 5.77 -18.72 -1.27
C SER A 271 6.62 -18.52 -0.01
N ILE A 272 6.91 -17.27 0.36
CA ILE A 272 7.59 -16.99 1.64
C ILE A 272 6.85 -17.64 2.83
N GLY A 273 5.52 -17.62 2.79
CA GLY A 273 4.66 -18.18 3.83
C GLY A 273 4.78 -19.70 4.00
N ASP A 274 5.33 -20.41 3.01
CA ASP A 274 5.56 -21.85 3.11
C ASP A 274 6.71 -22.17 4.08
N PHE A 275 7.63 -21.22 4.31
CA PHE A 275 8.82 -21.40 5.15
C PHE A 275 8.83 -20.53 6.41
N ALA A 276 8.22 -19.34 6.36
CA ALA A 276 8.31 -18.37 7.44
C ALA A 276 7.02 -17.59 7.69
N ARG A 277 6.73 -17.36 8.98
CA ARG A 277 5.80 -16.32 9.41
C ARG A 277 6.46 -14.96 9.28
N VAL A 278 5.77 -14.04 8.62
CA VAL A 278 6.15 -12.62 8.55
C VAL A 278 5.38 -11.87 9.62
N ASN A 279 6.09 -11.19 10.52
CA ASN A 279 5.51 -10.37 11.57
C ASN A 279 6.00 -8.92 11.44
N VAL A 280 5.16 -7.96 11.83
CA VAL A 280 5.60 -6.57 11.96
C VAL A 280 6.65 -6.48 13.07
N GLY A 281 7.63 -5.60 12.87
CA GLY A 281 8.57 -5.23 13.92
C GLY A 281 7.90 -4.56 15.12
N VAL A 282 8.69 -4.31 16.15
CA VAL A 282 8.22 -3.77 17.43
C VAL A 282 7.62 -2.37 17.25
N VAL A 283 6.36 -2.23 17.65
CA VAL A 283 5.65 -0.94 17.67
C VAL A 283 5.83 -0.31 19.05
N THR A 284 6.85 0.53 19.20
CA THR A 284 7.17 1.16 20.50
C THR A 284 6.16 2.26 20.87
N GLY A 285 5.63 2.97 19.88
CA GLY A 285 4.78 4.15 20.08
C GLY A 285 5.53 5.46 20.35
N ARG A 286 6.83 5.38 20.69
CA ARG A 286 7.71 6.53 20.89
C ARG A 286 9.18 6.13 20.70
N ASN A 287 9.62 5.97 19.45
CA ASN A 287 10.99 5.52 19.15
C ASN A 287 12.08 6.40 19.81
N SER A 288 11.83 7.70 19.97
CA SER A 288 12.79 8.59 20.66
C SER A 288 13.06 8.23 22.12
N PHE A 289 12.14 7.51 22.78
CA PHE A 289 12.29 7.04 24.16
C PHE A 289 12.77 5.58 24.22
N PHE A 290 12.23 4.71 23.37
CA PHE A 290 12.52 3.27 23.46
C PHE A 290 13.75 2.83 22.66
N CYS A 291 14.13 3.57 21.62
CA CYS A 291 15.28 3.24 20.80
C CYS A 291 16.46 4.13 21.22
N LEU A 292 17.48 3.49 21.76
CA LEU A 292 18.69 4.11 22.29
C LEU A 292 19.87 3.81 21.38
N SER A 293 20.86 4.69 21.40
CA SER A 293 22.19 4.37 20.93
C SER A 293 23.01 3.66 22.00
N GLU A 294 24.15 3.09 21.61
CA GLU A 294 25.07 2.45 22.54
C GLU A 294 25.55 3.44 23.63
N GLU A 295 25.89 4.66 23.24
CA GLU A 295 26.30 5.76 24.13
C GLU A 295 25.17 6.18 25.09
N GLU A 296 23.94 6.29 24.59
CA GLU A 296 22.79 6.64 25.43
C GLU A 296 22.50 5.53 26.44
N ALA A 297 22.48 4.27 26.03
CA ALA A 297 22.29 3.14 26.93
C ALA A 297 23.35 3.15 28.05
N ARG A 298 24.63 3.40 27.69
CA ARG A 298 25.76 3.49 28.63
C ARG A 298 25.69 4.67 29.58
N SER A 299 25.44 5.86 29.06
CA SER A 299 25.32 7.07 29.89
C SER A 299 24.13 7.02 30.85
N LEU A 300 23.04 6.35 30.43
CA LEU A 300 21.86 6.12 31.25
C LEU A 300 22.00 4.93 32.21
N LYS A 301 23.01 4.07 32.03
CA LYS A 301 23.22 2.80 32.77
C LYS A 301 22.05 1.83 32.59
N LEU A 302 21.65 1.62 31.34
CA LEU A 302 20.50 0.80 30.94
C LEU A 302 20.88 -0.37 30.01
N GLU A 303 22.16 -0.61 29.74
CA GLU A 303 22.64 -1.59 28.77
C GLU A 303 22.04 -2.98 28.99
N ASP A 304 22.04 -3.45 30.24
CA ASP A 304 21.50 -4.76 30.65
C ASP A 304 19.97 -4.87 30.52
N LEU A 305 19.29 -3.75 30.30
CA LEU A 305 17.85 -3.65 30.09
C LEU A 305 17.49 -3.39 28.62
N THR A 306 18.48 -3.49 27.73
CA THR A 306 18.31 -3.32 26.29
C THR A 306 18.66 -4.59 25.53
N ILE A 307 18.04 -4.75 24.36
CA ILE A 307 18.41 -5.77 23.38
C ILE A 307 18.88 -5.11 22.08
N PRO A 308 19.70 -5.78 21.24
CA PRO A 308 20.10 -5.25 19.95
C PRO A 308 18.89 -4.97 19.05
N LEU A 309 18.98 -3.93 18.21
CA LEU A 309 17.86 -3.39 17.44
C LEU A 309 18.27 -2.97 16.03
N VAL A 310 17.62 -3.58 15.04
CA VAL A 310 17.52 -3.08 13.67
C VAL A 310 16.46 -1.97 13.63
N SER A 311 16.87 -0.72 13.84
CA SER A 311 15.90 0.38 13.98
C SER A 311 15.38 0.93 12.66
N ARG A 312 16.06 0.66 11.54
CA ARG A 312 15.75 1.21 10.22
C ARG A 312 16.06 0.20 9.10
N SER A 313 15.52 0.43 7.92
CA SER A 313 15.73 -0.42 6.75
C SER A 313 17.17 -0.43 6.20
N ASN A 314 17.96 0.63 6.43
CA ASN A 314 19.32 0.75 5.88
C ASN A 314 20.30 -0.32 6.39
N PHE A 315 19.96 -1.04 7.46
CA PHE A 315 20.74 -2.18 7.93
C PHE A 315 20.61 -3.40 7.01
N LEU A 316 19.50 -3.54 6.26
CA LEU A 316 19.23 -4.70 5.42
C LEU A 316 19.86 -4.55 4.03
N ARG A 317 21.19 -4.72 3.98
CA ARG A 317 22.00 -4.62 2.75
C ARG A 317 22.58 -5.95 2.29
N TYR A 318 22.74 -6.90 3.21
CA TYR A 318 23.45 -8.16 2.97
C TYR A 318 22.56 -9.35 3.36
N PRO A 319 22.87 -10.59 2.90
CA PRO A 319 22.08 -11.78 3.23
C PRO A 319 22.15 -12.14 4.71
N THR A 320 23.13 -11.62 5.45
CA THR A 320 23.29 -11.76 6.90
C THR A 320 23.43 -10.39 7.55
N ILE A 321 23.00 -10.26 8.80
CA ILE A 321 23.28 -9.09 9.64
C ILE A 321 23.94 -9.55 10.92
N THR A 322 25.14 -9.03 11.20
CA THR A 322 25.91 -9.36 12.41
C THR A 322 25.96 -8.20 13.40
N THR A 323 26.49 -8.46 14.59
CA THR A 323 26.74 -7.42 15.60
C THR A 323 27.71 -6.35 15.10
N GLU A 324 28.71 -6.74 14.30
CA GLU A 324 29.66 -5.82 13.65
C GLU A 324 28.94 -4.91 12.65
N ASP A 325 28.01 -5.47 11.85
CA ASP A 325 27.22 -4.67 10.90
C ASP A 325 26.36 -3.62 11.62
N LEU A 326 25.84 -3.92 12.82
CA LEU A 326 25.14 -2.94 13.66
C LEU A 326 26.08 -1.86 14.22
N ALA A 327 27.30 -2.23 14.60
CA ALA A 327 28.28 -1.32 15.18
C ALA A 327 28.80 -0.27 14.17
N LEU A 328 28.68 -0.52 12.87
CA LEU A 328 29.11 0.41 11.81
C LEU A 328 28.31 1.74 11.78
N GLU A 329 27.16 1.86 12.44
CA GLU A 329 26.38 3.11 12.50
C GLU A 329 26.95 4.17 13.48
N ASN A 330 28.15 3.93 14.03
CA ASN A 330 28.76 4.70 15.11
C ASN A 330 27.91 4.69 16.40
N ASP A 331 28.50 5.15 17.51
CA ASP A 331 27.87 5.17 18.84
C ASP A 331 26.58 6.01 18.95
N LYS A 332 26.20 6.74 17.89
CA LYS A 332 24.99 7.57 17.79
C LYS A 332 23.82 6.87 17.06
N GLY A 333 24.07 5.75 16.38
CA GLY A 333 23.03 4.95 15.74
C GLY A 333 22.08 4.36 16.79
N LYS A 334 20.76 4.41 16.55
CA LYS A 334 19.77 3.82 17.46
C LYS A 334 19.76 2.29 17.30
N THR A 335 20.69 1.59 17.94
CA THR A 335 20.93 0.14 17.79
C THR A 335 20.49 -0.67 19.01
N ARG A 336 19.90 -0.04 20.02
CA ARG A 336 19.41 -0.68 21.24
C ARG A 336 17.92 -0.41 21.44
N LEU A 337 17.15 -1.43 21.83
CA LEU A 337 15.76 -1.30 22.27
C LEU A 337 15.69 -1.48 23.78
N LEU A 338 15.11 -0.51 24.49
CA LEU A 338 14.73 -0.67 25.89
C LEU A 338 13.61 -1.72 25.99
N ALA A 339 13.94 -2.90 26.53
CA ALA A 339 13.10 -4.08 26.52
C ALA A 339 12.93 -4.63 27.94
N VAL A 340 12.15 -3.91 28.75
CA VAL A 340 11.93 -4.25 30.16
C VAL A 340 10.68 -5.13 30.32
N PRO A 341 10.77 -6.30 30.97
CA PRO A 341 9.62 -7.13 31.30
C PRO A 341 8.57 -6.38 32.14
N SER A 342 7.30 -6.71 31.97
CA SER A 342 6.19 -6.03 32.66
C SER A 342 6.20 -6.25 34.18
N ASP A 343 6.79 -7.35 34.64
CA ASP A 343 6.94 -7.76 36.04
C ASP A 343 8.29 -7.33 36.64
N PHE A 344 9.09 -6.55 35.92
CA PHE A 344 10.36 -6.05 36.42
C PHE A 344 10.16 -5.14 37.64
N ASP A 345 10.85 -5.46 38.73
CA ASP A 345 10.86 -4.67 39.96
C ASP A 345 11.72 -3.40 39.77
N LEU A 346 11.05 -2.25 39.62
CA LEU A 346 11.69 -0.96 39.37
C LEU A 346 12.63 -0.51 40.51
N ASP A 347 12.45 -1.00 41.73
CA ASP A 347 13.32 -0.62 42.85
C ASP A 347 14.69 -1.29 42.77
N LYS A 348 14.84 -2.34 41.95
CA LYS A 348 16.14 -2.95 41.62
C LYS A 348 16.98 -2.11 40.66
N SER A 349 16.41 -1.09 40.02
CA SER A 349 17.15 -0.24 39.07
C SER A 349 16.78 1.24 39.21
N THR A 350 17.55 1.95 40.06
CA THR A 350 17.51 3.42 40.18
C THR A 350 17.66 4.12 38.82
N PRO A 351 18.57 3.70 37.91
CA PRO A 351 18.68 4.32 36.59
C PRO A 351 17.39 4.20 35.74
N LEU A 352 16.78 3.01 35.70
CA LEU A 352 15.52 2.79 34.97
C LEU A 352 14.38 3.61 35.55
N ARG A 353 14.22 3.62 36.88
CA ARG A 353 13.16 4.39 37.56
C ARG A 353 13.27 5.89 37.25
N ARG A 354 14.49 6.41 37.21
CA ARG A 354 14.76 7.82 36.82
C ARG A 354 14.39 8.07 35.36
N TYR A 355 14.75 7.15 34.45
CA TYR A 355 14.46 7.30 33.03
C TYR A 355 12.95 7.25 32.72
N ILE A 356 12.22 6.33 33.34
CA ILE A 356 10.75 6.24 33.24
C ILE A 356 10.08 7.53 33.73
N ARG A 357 10.49 8.04 34.90
CA ARG A 357 9.95 9.31 35.44
C ARG A 357 10.20 10.48 34.50
N HIS A 358 11.35 10.54 33.85
CA HIS A 358 11.63 11.56 32.85
C HIS A 358 10.69 11.44 31.64
N GLY A 359 10.45 10.22 31.15
CA GLY A 359 9.45 9.96 30.12
C GLY A 359 8.03 10.36 30.53
N GLU A 360 7.66 10.21 31.80
CA GLU A 360 6.38 10.66 32.33
C GLU A 360 6.24 12.18 32.30
N GLN A 361 7.27 12.91 32.75
CA GLN A 361 7.34 14.38 32.72
C GLN A 361 7.22 14.92 31.29
N GLU A 362 7.80 14.24 30.31
CA GLU A 362 7.75 14.61 28.89
C GLU A 362 6.50 14.08 28.15
N GLY A 363 5.57 13.43 28.87
CA GLY A 363 4.30 12.98 28.30
C GLY A 363 4.41 11.75 27.37
N VAL A 364 5.45 10.94 27.49
CA VAL A 364 5.59 9.71 26.69
C VAL A 364 4.44 8.73 26.97
N HIS A 365 4.08 8.59 28.25
CA HIS A 365 3.01 7.70 28.74
C HIS A 365 1.62 8.02 28.18
N SER A 366 1.34 9.28 27.82
CA SER A 366 0.03 9.71 27.32
C SER A 366 -0.22 9.33 25.85
N GLY A 367 0.85 8.97 25.12
CA GLY A 367 0.77 8.51 23.73
C GLY A 367 -0.08 7.26 23.60
N TYR A 368 -0.90 7.17 22.55
CA TYR A 368 -1.91 6.12 22.37
C TYR A 368 -1.41 4.70 22.68
N LYS A 369 -0.27 4.31 22.12
CA LYS A 369 0.28 2.96 22.32
C LYS A 369 0.84 2.74 23.73
N CYS A 370 1.37 3.76 24.38
CA CYS A 370 1.86 3.67 25.76
C CYS A 370 0.68 3.59 26.74
N ARG A 371 -0.35 4.42 26.54
CA ARG A 371 -1.52 4.53 27.41
C ARG A 371 -2.33 3.24 27.52
N ILE A 372 -2.35 2.42 26.48
CA ILE A 372 -3.10 1.15 26.46
C ILE A 372 -2.29 -0.04 27.00
N ARG A 373 -1.06 0.18 27.49
CA ARG A 373 -0.20 -0.87 28.07
C ARG A 373 -0.16 -0.75 29.58
N THR A 374 0.04 -1.89 30.24
CA THR A 374 0.22 -1.96 31.69
C THR A 374 1.38 -2.90 32.00
N PRO A 375 2.54 -2.39 32.49
CA PRO A 375 2.89 -0.97 32.63
C PRO A 375 3.14 -0.29 31.27
N TRP A 376 3.02 1.05 31.21
CA TRP A 376 3.09 1.81 29.94
C TRP A 376 4.44 1.67 29.22
N TRP A 377 5.51 1.45 29.98
CA TRP A 377 6.91 1.38 29.55
C TRP A 377 7.35 -0.02 29.11
N SER A 378 6.57 -1.08 29.37
CA SER A 378 6.92 -2.43 28.91
C SER A 378 6.43 -2.62 27.46
N VAL A 379 7.37 -2.78 26.53
CA VAL A 379 7.06 -2.91 25.11
C VAL A 379 6.78 -4.39 24.78
N PRO A 380 5.60 -4.72 24.23
CA PRO A 380 5.27 -6.11 23.91
C PRO A 380 5.98 -6.60 22.63
N SER A 381 6.02 -7.92 22.46
CA SER A 381 6.48 -8.60 21.23
C SER A 381 7.94 -8.29 20.86
N THR A 382 8.84 -8.27 21.85
CA THR A 382 10.29 -8.03 21.65
C THR A 382 11.09 -9.25 21.23
N GLN A 383 10.42 -10.37 20.88
CA GLN A 383 11.06 -11.60 20.43
C GLN A 383 12.08 -11.34 19.30
N VAL A 384 13.23 -12.00 19.42
CA VAL A 384 14.30 -12.04 18.42
C VAL A 384 13.84 -12.97 17.29
N PRO A 385 13.75 -12.48 16.04
CA PRO A 385 13.44 -13.30 14.89
C PRO A 385 14.68 -14.00 14.32
N ASP A 386 14.45 -14.98 13.48
CA ASP A 386 15.50 -15.69 12.74
C ASP A 386 16.06 -14.84 11.58
N GLY A 387 15.25 -13.90 11.08
CA GLY A 387 15.65 -13.00 10.00
C GLY A 387 14.78 -11.75 9.91
N PHE A 388 15.18 -10.86 9.01
CA PHE A 388 14.51 -9.60 8.74
C PHE A 388 14.15 -9.46 7.27
N MET A 389 13.08 -8.71 7.00
CA MET A 389 12.66 -8.39 5.64
C MET A 389 12.31 -6.91 5.53
N LEU A 390 12.72 -6.27 4.43
CA LEU A 390 12.28 -4.91 4.14
C LEU A 390 10.75 -4.86 4.02
N ARG A 391 10.12 -4.06 4.89
CA ARG A 391 8.70 -3.70 4.76
C ARG A 391 8.50 -2.72 3.59
N GLN A 392 9.36 -1.71 3.53
CA GLN A 392 9.36 -0.65 2.52
C GLN A 392 10.54 -0.84 1.58
N VAL A 393 10.25 -1.22 0.35
CA VAL A 393 11.20 -1.58 -0.70
C VAL A 393 11.31 -0.42 -1.70
N SER A 394 12.55 -0.01 -1.96
CA SER A 394 12.84 1.03 -2.97
C SER A 394 13.14 0.43 -4.34
N LYS A 395 14.07 -0.53 -4.45
CA LYS A 395 14.46 -1.13 -5.74
C LYS A 395 14.28 -2.64 -5.75
N THR A 396 14.91 -3.30 -4.79
CA THR A 396 14.94 -4.76 -4.67
C THR A 396 14.48 -5.18 -3.28
N LEU A 397 13.79 -6.32 -3.22
CA LEU A 397 13.47 -6.94 -1.95
C LEU A 397 14.78 -7.40 -1.29
N MET A 398 14.93 -7.12 0.01
CA MET A 398 16.05 -7.63 0.80
C MET A 398 15.53 -8.38 2.02
N ILE A 399 16.14 -9.53 2.25
CA ILE A 399 15.98 -10.37 3.42
C ILE A 399 17.38 -10.61 3.99
N SER A 400 17.50 -10.64 5.32
CA SER A 400 18.77 -10.88 6.01
C SER A 400 18.57 -11.86 7.17
N ALA A 401 19.43 -12.86 7.28
CA ALA A 401 19.54 -13.73 8.43
C ALA A 401 20.04 -12.97 9.66
N ASN A 402 19.40 -13.17 10.81
CA ASN A 402 19.74 -12.48 12.04
C ASN A 402 20.86 -13.21 12.79
N HIS A 403 22.09 -12.75 12.64
CA HIS A 403 23.26 -13.20 13.41
C HIS A 403 23.66 -12.17 14.49
N ALA A 404 22.82 -11.16 14.73
CA ALA A 404 23.08 -10.08 15.68
C ALA A 404 22.24 -10.20 16.96
N ASP A 405 21.44 -11.27 17.10
CA ASP A 405 20.43 -11.45 18.15
C ASP A 405 19.53 -10.22 18.35
N ALA A 406 19.30 -9.50 17.24
CA ALA A 406 18.58 -8.23 17.26
C ALA A 406 17.08 -8.42 17.09
N THR A 407 16.27 -7.47 17.55
CA THR A 407 14.89 -7.32 17.07
C THR A 407 14.80 -6.15 16.08
N SER A 408 13.60 -5.77 15.63
CA SER A 408 13.42 -4.64 14.72
C SER A 408 12.29 -3.69 15.14
N THR A 409 12.29 -2.46 14.63
CA THR A 409 11.11 -1.58 14.70
C THR A 409 10.08 -1.92 13.61
N ASP A 410 8.88 -1.34 13.70
CA ASP A 410 7.78 -1.52 12.74
C ASP A 410 8.07 -1.12 11.28
N THR A 411 9.26 -0.58 11.00
CA THR A 411 9.80 -0.28 9.66
C THR A 411 10.44 -1.48 8.97
N VAL A 412 10.71 -2.56 9.72
CA VAL A 412 11.35 -3.78 9.23
C VAL A 412 10.58 -4.98 9.74
N HIS A 413 10.20 -5.88 8.84
CA HIS A 413 9.51 -7.11 9.22
C HIS A 413 10.48 -8.11 9.84
N ARG A 414 9.91 -8.96 10.69
CA ARG A 414 10.57 -10.05 11.39
C ARG A 414 10.09 -11.37 10.80
N LEU A 415 11.04 -12.25 10.49
CA LEU A 415 10.79 -13.58 9.94
C LEU A 415 11.01 -14.62 11.02
N PHE A 416 10.05 -15.52 11.18
CA PHE A 416 10.14 -16.68 12.06
C PHE A 416 9.96 -17.94 11.23
N PHE A 417 11.04 -18.68 11.02
CA PHE A 417 11.03 -19.90 10.21
C PHE A 417 10.36 -21.05 10.95
N HIS A 418 9.76 -21.96 10.19
CA HIS A 418 9.09 -23.15 10.74
C HIS A 418 9.91 -24.42 10.55
N ASP A 419 10.85 -24.39 9.62
CA ASP A 419 11.75 -25.48 9.30
C ASP A 419 13.07 -25.26 10.03
N SER A 420 13.43 -26.19 10.93
CA SER A 420 14.68 -26.16 11.68
C SER A 420 15.91 -26.48 10.83
N ASP A 421 15.73 -27.14 9.69
CA ASP A 421 16.81 -27.57 8.79
C ASP A 421 17.12 -26.50 7.74
N LEU A 422 16.29 -25.45 7.66
CA LEU A 422 16.49 -24.32 6.75
C LEU A 422 17.28 -23.21 7.45
N SER A 423 18.49 -22.92 6.95
CA SER A 423 19.23 -21.75 7.39
C SER A 423 18.54 -20.45 6.92
N PRO A 424 18.34 -19.44 7.79
CA PRO A 424 17.84 -18.14 7.38
C PRO A 424 18.68 -17.47 6.28
N ALA A 425 19.98 -17.76 6.21
CA ALA A 425 20.87 -17.24 5.17
C ALA A 425 20.62 -17.89 3.80
N GLN A 426 20.30 -19.20 3.78
CA GLN A 426 19.84 -19.87 2.56
C GLN A 426 18.59 -19.18 2.01
N PHE A 427 17.62 -18.90 2.88
CA PHE A 427 16.40 -18.21 2.49
C PHE A 427 16.63 -16.78 2.00
N ALA A 428 17.49 -16.02 2.68
CA ALA A 428 17.87 -14.67 2.29
C ALA A 428 18.44 -14.61 0.87
N VAL A 429 19.35 -15.54 0.55
CA VAL A 429 19.94 -15.66 -0.79
C VAL A 429 18.92 -16.15 -1.81
N ALA A 430 18.10 -17.14 -1.45
CA ALA A 430 17.08 -17.67 -2.34
C ALA A 430 16.10 -16.58 -2.82
N ALA A 431 15.74 -15.62 -1.96
CA ALA A 431 14.85 -14.51 -2.30
C ALA A 431 15.49 -13.39 -3.15
N LEU A 432 16.82 -13.41 -3.36
CA LEU A 432 17.56 -12.37 -4.09
C LEU A 432 17.59 -12.65 -5.61
N ASN A 433 16.43 -12.73 -6.24
CA ASN A 433 16.30 -13.12 -7.65
C ASN A 433 15.17 -12.35 -8.37
N SER A 434 15.16 -12.43 -9.70
CA SER A 434 14.20 -11.67 -10.53
C SER A 434 12.74 -12.12 -10.38
N LEU A 435 12.47 -13.39 -10.07
CA LEU A 435 11.10 -13.88 -9.78
C LEU A 435 10.57 -13.24 -8.49
N SER A 436 11.33 -13.31 -7.41
CA SER A 436 10.94 -12.77 -6.12
C SER A 436 10.74 -11.26 -6.17
N PHE A 437 11.59 -10.54 -6.90
CA PHE A 437 11.42 -9.10 -7.09
C PHE A 437 10.16 -8.77 -7.91
N CYS A 438 9.90 -9.49 -8.99
CA CYS A 438 8.70 -9.28 -9.80
C CYS A 438 7.43 -9.62 -9.01
N SER A 439 7.43 -10.73 -8.27
CA SER A 439 6.33 -11.14 -7.41
C SER A 439 6.07 -10.14 -6.29
N ALA A 440 7.12 -9.59 -5.68
CA ALA A 440 6.99 -8.53 -4.69
C ALA A 440 6.29 -7.27 -5.23
N GLU A 441 6.57 -6.84 -6.46
CA GLU A 441 5.89 -5.70 -7.09
C GLU A 441 4.40 -5.97 -7.34
N VAL A 442 4.03 -7.21 -7.67
CA VAL A 442 2.63 -7.62 -7.88
C VAL A 442 1.88 -7.73 -6.55
N GLU A 443 2.51 -8.30 -5.53
CA GLU A 443 1.90 -8.54 -4.21
C GLU A 443 1.94 -7.31 -3.30
N GLY A 444 2.86 -6.37 -3.51
CA GLY A 444 3.00 -5.19 -2.66
C GLY A 444 1.98 -4.09 -2.93
N ARG A 445 2.15 -2.98 -2.21
CA ARG A 445 1.37 -1.75 -2.35
C ARG A 445 2.29 -0.61 -2.73
N SER A 446 2.06 0.01 -3.88
CA SER A 446 2.78 1.21 -4.27
C SER A 446 2.05 2.45 -3.77
N TYR A 447 2.76 3.34 -3.07
CA TYR A 447 2.24 4.64 -2.66
C TYR A 447 2.87 5.77 -3.49
N GLY A 448 2.24 6.95 -3.52
CA GLY A 448 2.61 8.07 -4.41
C GLY A 448 4.07 8.57 -4.30
N GLY A 449 4.77 8.26 -3.20
CA GLY A 449 6.21 8.52 -3.05
C GLY A 449 7.12 7.55 -3.82
N GLY A 450 6.56 6.54 -4.49
CA GLY A 450 7.29 5.54 -5.26
C GLY A 450 7.82 4.37 -4.43
N VAL A 451 7.55 4.32 -3.13
CA VAL A 451 7.91 3.18 -2.25
C VAL A 451 6.92 2.03 -2.46
N LEU A 452 7.44 0.81 -2.52
CA LEU A 452 6.66 -0.42 -2.44
C LEU A 452 6.59 -0.87 -0.98
N GLU A 453 5.38 -1.07 -0.46
CA GLU A 453 5.16 -1.56 0.89
C GLU A 453 4.54 -2.96 0.84
N LEU A 454 5.14 -3.92 1.54
CA LEU A 454 4.61 -5.26 1.71
C LEU A 454 4.10 -5.39 3.12
N GLU A 455 2.79 -5.55 3.33
CA GLU A 455 2.28 -5.94 4.64
C GLU A 455 2.51 -7.46 4.89
N PRO A 456 2.48 -7.96 6.13
CA PRO A 456 2.80 -9.35 6.45
C PRO A 456 2.11 -10.41 5.60
N ARG A 457 0.82 -10.23 5.30
CA ARG A 457 0.05 -11.16 4.46
C ARG A 457 0.42 -11.11 2.98
N GLU A 458 0.98 -10.00 2.52
CA GLU A 458 1.44 -9.80 1.14
C GLU A 458 2.86 -10.33 0.99
N ALA A 459 3.72 -10.01 1.96
CA ALA A 459 5.06 -10.56 2.07
C ALA A 459 5.06 -12.10 2.01
N GLN A 460 4.14 -12.76 2.73
CA GLN A 460 4.01 -14.22 2.70
C GLN A 460 3.66 -14.80 1.32
N LYS A 461 3.08 -14.02 0.40
CA LYS A 461 2.72 -14.49 -0.94
C LYS A 461 3.82 -14.33 -1.97
N VAL A 462 4.89 -13.62 -1.63
CA VAL A 462 6.01 -13.41 -2.55
C VAL A 462 6.61 -14.76 -2.93
N LEU A 463 6.78 -14.98 -4.22
CA LEU A 463 7.31 -16.24 -4.74
C LEU A 463 8.83 -16.30 -4.55
N VAL A 464 9.33 -17.48 -4.17
CA VAL A 464 10.76 -17.78 -3.99
C VAL A 464 11.07 -19.17 -4.57
N PRO A 465 12.25 -19.39 -5.17
CA PRO A 465 12.72 -20.75 -5.47
C PRO A 465 12.97 -21.52 -4.15
N ASN A 466 13.06 -22.85 -4.24
CA ASN A 466 13.34 -23.69 -3.08
C ASN A 466 14.66 -23.27 -2.37
N PRO A 467 14.61 -22.78 -1.13
CA PRO A 467 15.78 -22.25 -0.44
C PRO A 467 16.77 -23.34 -0.01
N HIS A 468 16.34 -24.61 0.16
CA HIS A 468 17.25 -25.71 0.47
C HIS A 468 18.26 -26.02 -0.66
N ALA A 469 18.02 -25.52 -1.87
CA ALA A 469 18.96 -25.64 -2.98
C ALA A 469 20.15 -24.68 -2.88
N VAL A 470 20.13 -23.74 -1.92
CA VAL A 470 21.22 -22.79 -1.71
C VAL A 470 22.35 -23.45 -0.93
N SER A 471 23.55 -23.48 -1.52
CA SER A 471 24.77 -23.98 -0.87
C SER A 471 25.50 -22.89 -0.09
N GLU A 472 26.29 -23.29 0.92
CA GLU A 472 27.15 -22.36 1.69
C GLU A 472 28.11 -21.55 0.80
N ALA A 473 28.64 -22.17 -0.26
CA ALA A 473 29.50 -21.50 -1.24
C ALA A 473 28.74 -20.38 -1.98
N LEU A 474 27.47 -20.61 -2.34
CA LEU A 474 26.63 -19.60 -2.97
C LEU A 474 26.36 -18.44 -2.00
N ILE A 475 26.07 -18.73 -0.72
CA ILE A 475 25.86 -17.71 0.31
C ILE A 475 27.09 -16.81 0.44
N SER A 476 28.27 -17.41 0.62
CA SER A 476 29.53 -16.67 0.77
C SER A 476 29.83 -15.80 -0.45
N ARG A 477 29.57 -16.30 -1.67
CA ARG A 477 29.80 -15.56 -2.90
C ARG A 477 28.83 -14.39 -3.06
N VAL A 478 27.55 -14.60 -2.78
CA VAL A 478 26.52 -13.55 -2.87
C VAL A 478 26.77 -12.46 -1.84
N ASP A 479 27.10 -12.81 -0.60
CA ASP A 479 27.47 -11.84 0.44
C ASP A 479 28.69 -10.99 0.01
N SER A 480 29.73 -11.64 -0.50
CA SER A 480 30.94 -10.97 -1.01
C SER A 480 30.63 -9.96 -2.13
N LEU A 481 29.79 -10.33 -3.09
CA LEU A 481 29.38 -9.46 -4.19
C LEU A 481 28.59 -8.23 -3.68
N LEU A 482 27.63 -8.45 -2.78
CA LEU A 482 26.85 -7.36 -2.20
C LEU A 482 27.70 -6.41 -1.36
N ARG A 483 28.65 -6.92 -0.56
CA ARG A 483 29.60 -6.10 0.22
C ARG A 483 30.57 -5.32 -0.69
N ALA A 484 30.90 -5.85 -1.87
CA ALA A 484 31.65 -5.13 -2.89
C ALA A 484 30.81 -4.11 -3.70
N GLY A 485 29.50 -4.05 -3.47
CA GLY A 485 28.57 -3.18 -4.18
C GLY A 485 28.05 -3.73 -5.51
N ASP A 486 28.43 -4.95 -5.89
CA ASP A 486 27.99 -5.62 -7.12
C ASP A 486 26.63 -6.33 -6.93
N HIS A 487 25.58 -5.52 -6.86
CA HIS A 487 24.21 -6.00 -6.69
C HIS A 487 23.71 -6.78 -7.91
N GLU A 488 24.10 -6.36 -9.11
CA GLU A 488 23.66 -7.00 -10.35
C GLU A 488 24.33 -8.37 -10.52
N GLY A 489 25.62 -8.48 -10.24
CA GLY A 489 26.34 -9.76 -10.22
C GLY A 489 25.76 -10.74 -9.20
N ALA A 490 25.41 -10.26 -7.99
CA ALA A 490 24.77 -11.09 -6.97
C ALA A 490 23.42 -11.67 -7.45
N VAL A 491 22.54 -10.83 -8.02
CA VAL A 491 21.23 -11.27 -8.53
C VAL A 491 21.38 -12.21 -9.72
N ASN A 492 22.30 -11.92 -10.64
CA ASN A 492 22.54 -12.76 -11.81
C ASN A 492 23.07 -14.14 -11.41
N LEU A 493 23.94 -14.21 -10.39
CA LEU A 493 24.42 -15.47 -9.84
C LEU A 493 23.29 -16.31 -9.23
N VAL A 494 22.41 -15.70 -8.43
CA VAL A 494 21.26 -16.41 -7.85
C VAL A 494 20.27 -16.86 -8.92
N ASN A 495 20.01 -16.01 -9.93
CA ASN A 495 19.18 -16.37 -11.08
C ASN A 495 19.73 -17.60 -11.82
N GLU A 496 21.03 -17.63 -12.10
CA GLU A 496 21.72 -18.75 -12.76
C GLU A 496 21.61 -20.04 -11.92
N GLU A 497 22.00 -19.97 -10.64
CA GLU A 497 22.03 -21.17 -9.79
C GLU A 497 20.64 -21.70 -9.46
N LEU A 498 19.66 -20.84 -9.17
CA LEU A 498 18.35 -21.29 -8.69
C LEU A 498 17.28 -21.31 -9.77
N LEU A 499 17.15 -20.26 -10.59
CA LEU A 499 16.07 -20.20 -11.58
C LEU A 499 16.42 -21.01 -12.83
N VAL A 500 17.65 -20.95 -13.31
CA VAL A 500 18.08 -21.70 -14.51
C VAL A 500 18.40 -23.14 -14.15
N LYS A 501 19.39 -23.40 -13.29
CA LYS A 501 19.87 -24.77 -13.04
C LYS A 501 18.90 -25.63 -12.23
N GLN A 502 18.26 -25.08 -11.19
CA GLN A 502 17.39 -25.86 -10.30
C GLN A 502 15.93 -25.90 -10.77
N VAL A 503 15.34 -24.74 -11.09
CA VAL A 503 13.93 -24.68 -11.54
C VAL A 503 13.79 -25.02 -13.04
N GLY A 504 14.85 -24.89 -13.83
CA GLY A 504 14.85 -25.19 -15.26
C GLY A 504 14.17 -24.11 -16.09
N LEU A 505 14.26 -22.84 -15.70
CA LEU A 505 13.83 -21.72 -16.54
C LEU A 505 14.88 -21.42 -17.60
N SER A 506 14.42 -21.09 -18.80
CA SER A 506 15.29 -20.55 -19.85
C SER A 506 15.81 -19.15 -19.47
N TYR A 507 16.95 -18.77 -20.05
CA TYR A 507 17.48 -17.41 -19.91
C TYR A 507 16.48 -16.34 -20.34
N ASP A 508 15.68 -16.61 -21.38
CA ASP A 508 14.64 -15.70 -21.85
C ASP A 508 13.51 -15.54 -20.83
N GLU A 509 13.17 -16.60 -20.10
CA GLU A 509 12.19 -16.54 -19.02
C GLU A 509 12.67 -15.70 -17.85
N VAL A 510 13.92 -15.89 -17.42
CA VAL A 510 14.55 -15.08 -16.37
C VAL A 510 14.64 -13.61 -16.80
N ALA A 511 15.08 -13.36 -18.04
CA ALA A 511 15.16 -12.00 -18.58
C ALA A 511 13.78 -11.34 -18.68
N ALA A 512 12.72 -12.09 -19.01
CA ALA A 512 11.35 -11.58 -19.01
C ALA A 512 10.90 -11.17 -17.60
N LEU A 513 11.18 -11.98 -16.57
CA LEU A 513 10.89 -11.62 -15.18
C LEU A 513 11.60 -10.34 -14.75
N ALA A 514 12.89 -10.21 -15.10
CA ALA A 514 13.66 -9.01 -14.82
C ALA A 514 13.08 -7.77 -15.53
N ARG A 515 12.60 -7.90 -16.77
CA ARG A 515 11.91 -6.82 -17.49
C ARG A 515 10.59 -6.43 -16.83
N SER A 516 9.76 -7.41 -16.44
CA SER A 516 8.51 -7.17 -15.73
C SER A 516 8.72 -6.47 -14.39
N HIS A 517 9.70 -6.91 -13.60
CA HIS A 517 10.12 -6.23 -12.36
C HIS A 517 10.52 -4.78 -12.63
N LYS A 518 11.44 -4.54 -13.58
CA LYS A 518 11.89 -3.19 -13.94
C LYS A 518 10.73 -2.31 -14.40
N LYS A 519 9.78 -2.85 -15.17
CA LYS A 519 8.59 -2.13 -15.64
C LYS A 519 7.76 -1.62 -14.46
N LEU A 520 7.38 -2.50 -13.53
CA LEU A 520 6.59 -2.14 -12.35
C LEU A 520 7.35 -1.21 -11.39
N MET A 521 8.64 -1.50 -11.13
CA MET A 521 9.50 -0.68 -10.28
C MET A 521 9.69 0.73 -10.85
N ASN A 522 10.01 0.87 -12.14
CA ASN A 522 10.22 2.18 -12.76
C ASN A 522 8.93 3.00 -12.77
N ARG A 523 7.78 2.34 -12.99
CA ARG A 523 6.45 2.96 -12.91
C ARG A 523 6.29 3.71 -11.59
N ARG A 524 6.53 3.06 -10.45
CA ARG A 524 6.42 3.69 -9.12
C ARG A 524 7.54 4.69 -8.82
N LEU A 525 8.78 4.40 -9.17
CA LEU A 525 9.91 5.28 -8.87
C LEU A 525 9.85 6.61 -9.63
N ARG A 526 9.28 6.62 -10.85
CA ARG A 526 9.08 7.85 -11.63
C ARG A 526 8.19 8.84 -10.88
N ARG A 527 7.11 8.37 -10.26
CA ARG A 527 6.19 9.20 -9.45
C ARG A 527 6.91 9.87 -8.28
N GLY A 528 7.80 9.15 -7.59
CA GLY A 528 8.59 9.68 -6.48
C GLY A 528 9.57 10.81 -6.88
N LYS A 529 10.11 10.78 -8.11
CA LYS A 529 11.03 11.81 -8.61
C LYS A 529 10.31 13.13 -8.93
N THR A 530 9.13 13.07 -9.52
CA THR A 530 8.32 14.26 -9.86
C THR A 530 7.97 15.06 -8.59
N ASN A 531 7.67 14.35 -7.49
CA ASN A 531 7.38 14.96 -6.19
C ASN A 531 8.57 15.74 -5.59
N ARG A 532 9.81 15.25 -5.76
CA ARG A 532 11.03 15.96 -5.30
C ARG A 532 11.30 17.25 -6.08
N LYS A 533 10.97 17.29 -7.37
CA LYS A 533 11.12 18.50 -8.18
C LYS A 533 10.12 19.58 -7.77
N ASN A 534 8.85 19.23 -7.56
CA ASN A 534 7.82 20.20 -7.17
C ASN A 534 8.09 20.83 -5.79
N ASN A 535 8.63 20.07 -4.83
CA ASN A 535 9.00 20.61 -3.52
C ASN A 535 10.22 21.55 -3.56
N ASN A 536 11.09 21.47 -4.57
CA ASN A 536 12.25 22.34 -4.71
C ASN A 536 11.97 23.64 -5.47
N VAL A 537 10.81 23.76 -6.13
CA VAL A 537 10.40 24.98 -6.86
C VAL A 537 9.54 25.89 -5.97
N GLY A 538 9.10 25.40 -4.81
CA GLY A 538 8.32 26.16 -3.81
C GLY A 538 9.07 26.50 -2.52
N ALA A 539 10.40 26.46 -2.51
CA ALA A 539 11.26 26.82 -1.38
C ALA A 539 11.98 28.15 -1.63
#